data_AF-A0A951V3N6-F1
#
_entry.id   AF-A0A951V3N6-F1
#
_cell.length_a   1.000
_cell.length_b   1.000
_cell.length_c   1.000
_cell.angle_alpha   90.00
_cell.angle_beta   90.00
_cell.angle_gamma   90.00
#
_symmetry.space_group_name_H-M   'P 1'
#
loop_
_entity.id
_entity.type
_entity.pdbx_description
1 polymer ?
#
loop_
_entity_poly.entity_id
_entity_poly.type
_entity_poly.pdbx_seq_one_letter_code
_entity_poly.pdbx_strand_id
1 'polypeptide(L)'
;MQKLIHELLTEIGEDPQREGLIKTPERVANAWEYIARGYKQNVKDVINGALFEENARGMVIVRDVEFYSMCEHHLLPFFGVAHIGYIPNKKLLGISKIPRIVDMFARRLQLQERLTQQIA
;
A
#
# COMPACT_ATOMS: atom_id res chain seq x y z
N MET A 1 -7.47 12.84 14.10
CA MET A 1 -7.53 12.96 12.63
C MET A 1 -8.80 13.67 12.16
N GLN A 2 -10.01 13.24 12.56
CA GLN A 2 -11.25 13.93 12.16
C GLN A 2 -11.23 15.44 12.44
N LYS A 3 -10.81 15.87 13.63
CA LYS A 3 -10.63 17.30 13.97
C LYS A 3 -9.74 18.04 12.96
N LEU A 4 -8.59 17.47 12.59
CA LEU A 4 -7.66 18.06 11.62
C LEU A 4 -8.27 18.16 10.22
N ILE A 5 -9.08 17.19 9.81
CA ILE A 5 -9.78 17.23 8.52
C ILE A 5 -10.88 18.28 8.54
N HIS A 6 -11.61 18.42 9.64
CA HIS A 6 -12.58 19.50 9.79
C HIS A 6 -11.91 20.87 9.69
N GLU A 7 -10.78 21.06 10.39
CA GLU A 7 -9.98 22.30 10.31
C GLU A 7 -9.47 22.52 8.88
N LEU A 8 -8.95 21.49 8.21
CA LEU A 8 -8.54 21.57 6.81
C LEU A 8 -9.67 22.06 5.89
N LEU A 9 -10.91 21.57 6.06
CA LEU A 9 -12.05 22.02 5.26
C LEU A 9 -12.31 23.52 5.47
N THR A 10 -12.24 24.00 6.70
CA THR A 10 -12.36 25.44 7.00
C THR A 10 -11.21 26.24 6.37
N GLU A 11 -9.97 25.78 6.48
CA GLU A 11 -8.79 26.47 5.94
C GLU A 11 -8.78 26.58 4.41
N ILE A 12 -9.36 25.61 3.70
CA ILE A 12 -9.50 25.68 2.23
C ILE A 12 -10.74 26.46 1.77
N GLY A 13 -11.49 27.06 2.69
CA GLY A 13 -12.66 27.90 2.40
C GLY A 13 -13.98 27.15 2.18
N GLU A 14 -14.07 25.88 2.56
CA GLU A 14 -15.33 25.13 2.55
C GLU A 14 -16.14 25.35 3.83
N ASP A 15 -17.45 25.09 3.74
CA ASP A 15 -18.35 25.04 4.90
C ASP A 15 -18.50 23.59 5.39
N PRO A 16 -17.91 23.20 6.54
CA PRO A 16 -18.03 21.85 7.07
C PRO A 16 -19.47 21.42 7.41
N GLN A 17 -20.39 22.38 7.57
CA GLN A 17 -21.80 22.13 7.88
C GLN A 17 -22.64 21.84 6.63
N ARG A 18 -22.08 22.02 5.42
CA ARG A 18 -22.73 21.62 4.16
C ARG A 18 -23.08 20.14 4.22
N GLU A 19 -24.30 19.78 3.81
CA GLU A 19 -24.84 18.41 3.91
C GLU A 19 -23.86 17.32 3.47
N GLY A 20 -23.15 17.55 2.35
CA GLY A 20 -22.15 16.62 1.82
C GLY A 20 -20.87 16.47 2.66
N LEU A 21 -20.53 17.45 3.49
CA LEU A 21 -19.27 17.53 4.24
C LEU A 21 -19.38 17.14 5.71
N ILE A 22 -20.59 17.08 6.28
CA ILE A 22 -20.81 16.73 7.70
C ILE A 22 -20.06 15.45 8.11
N LYS A 23 -20.08 14.42 7.25
CA LYS A 23 -19.37 13.14 7.49
C LYS A 23 -18.03 13.01 6.77
N THR A 24 -17.57 14.05 6.07
CA THR A 24 -16.26 14.02 5.38
C THR A 24 -15.10 13.80 6.35
N PRO A 25 -15.02 14.47 7.51
CA PRO A 25 -13.94 14.23 8.47
C PRO A 25 -13.81 12.77 8.92
N GLU A 26 -14.93 12.09 9.16
CA GLU A 26 -14.98 10.68 9.50
C GLU A 26 -14.52 9.81 8.33
N ARG A 27 -15.10 10.01 7.13
CA ARG A 27 -14.76 9.22 5.93
C ARG A 27 -13.28 9.34 5.56
N VAL A 28 -12.72 10.54 5.63
CA VAL A 28 -11.31 10.79 5.31
C VAL A 28 -10.40 10.18 6.38
N ALA A 29 -10.77 10.26 7.65
CA ALA A 29 -10.01 9.58 8.71
C ALA A 29 -9.96 8.06 8.48
N ASN A 30 -11.10 7.44 8.18
CA ASN A 30 -11.17 6.00 7.88
C ASN A 30 -10.36 5.64 6.63
N ALA A 31 -10.38 6.50 5.60
CA ALA A 31 -9.57 6.32 4.40
C ALA A 31 -8.06 6.33 4.73
N TRP A 32 -7.61 7.26 5.59
CA TRP A 32 -6.21 7.31 6.04
C TRP A 32 -5.78 6.09 6.83
N GLU A 33 -6.66 5.49 7.64
CA GLU A 33 -6.36 4.22 8.32
C GLU A 33 -6.04 3.10 7.32
N TYR A 34 -6.76 3.04 6.20
CA TYR A 34 -6.51 2.09 5.12
C TYR A 34 -5.25 2.45 4.32
N ILE A 35 -5.09 3.72 3.94
CA ILE A 35 -3.96 4.20 3.14
C ILE A 35 -2.63 4.00 3.87
N ALA A 36 -2.61 4.16 5.20
CA ALA A 36 -1.42 4.02 6.03
C ALA A 36 -1.29 2.66 6.74
N ARG A 37 -2.16 1.68 6.42
CA ARG A 37 -2.19 0.39 7.13
C ARG A 37 -0.87 -0.39 7.03
N GLY A 38 -0.10 -0.16 5.98
CA GLY A 38 1.17 -0.82 5.70
C GLY A 38 2.21 -0.62 6.81
N TYR A 39 2.12 0.46 7.59
CA TYR A 39 3.01 0.70 8.73
C TYR A 39 2.76 -0.27 9.90
N LYS A 40 1.56 -0.84 10.02
CA LYS A 40 1.17 -1.77 11.09
C LYS A 40 1.31 -3.24 10.71
N GLN A 41 1.82 -3.52 9.52
CA GLN A 41 1.97 -4.87 8.97
C GLN A 41 3.43 -5.32 9.00
N ASN A 42 3.64 -6.61 9.20
CA ASN A 42 4.95 -7.27 9.13
C ASN A 42 4.97 -8.27 7.97
N VAL A 43 6.09 -8.32 7.25
CA VAL A 43 6.29 -9.26 6.14
C VAL A 43 6.09 -10.72 6.57
N LYS A 44 6.48 -11.09 7.80
CA LYS A 44 6.32 -12.46 8.33
C LYS A 44 4.84 -12.85 8.38
N ASP A 45 3.99 -11.96 8.87
CA ASP A 45 2.54 -12.19 8.99
C ASP A 45 1.87 -12.18 7.61
N VAL A 46 2.35 -11.35 6.69
CA VAL A 46 1.87 -11.33 5.31
C VAL A 46 2.18 -12.67 4.60
N ILE A 47 3.42 -13.16 4.73
CA ILE A 47 3.85 -14.45 4.18
C ILE A 47 3.07 -15.59 4.84
N ASN A 48 2.85 -15.54 6.16
CA ASN A 48 2.11 -16.53 6.92
C ASN A 48 2.55 -17.98 6.62
N GLY A 49 3.86 -18.23 6.61
CA GLY A 49 4.44 -19.55 6.37
C GLY A 49 4.25 -20.12 4.97
N ALA A 50 3.77 -19.36 3.98
CA ALA A 50 3.56 -19.83 2.60
C ALA A 50 4.87 -19.93 1.80
N LEU A 51 5.82 -20.69 2.32
CA LEU A 51 7.08 -21.04 1.71
C LEU A 51 7.06 -22.55 1.42
N PHE A 52 7.30 -22.92 0.18
CA PHE A 52 7.24 -24.29 -0.29
C PHE A 52 8.62 -24.75 -0.75
N GLU A 53 8.98 -26.00 -0.48
CA GLU A 53 10.18 -26.58 -1.06
C GLU A 53 9.95 -26.87 -2.54
N GLU A 54 10.85 -26.38 -3.38
CA GLU A 54 10.74 -26.54 -4.83
C GLU A 54 12.16 -26.56 -5.43
N ASN A 55 12.39 -27.53 -6.33
CA ASN A 55 13.67 -27.70 -7.02
C ASN A 55 13.70 -27.01 -8.40
N ALA A 56 12.61 -26.31 -8.77
CA ALA A 56 12.56 -25.49 -9.96
C ALA A 56 13.69 -24.44 -9.97
N ARG A 57 14.41 -24.39 -11.09
CA ARG A 57 15.51 -23.44 -11.35
C ARG A 57 15.12 -22.31 -12.31
N GLY A 58 13.86 -22.29 -12.74
CA GLY A 58 13.33 -21.28 -13.66
C GLY A 58 12.98 -19.98 -12.93
N MET A 59 12.99 -18.87 -13.66
CA MET A 59 12.49 -17.59 -13.15
C MET A 59 10.98 -17.66 -12.92
N VAL A 60 10.55 -17.24 -11.74
CA VAL A 60 9.14 -17.00 -11.43
C VAL A 60 8.87 -15.53 -11.71
N ILE A 61 7.83 -15.26 -12.50
CA ILE A 61 7.41 -13.89 -12.80
C ILE A 61 5.94 -13.73 -12.44
N VAL A 62 5.63 -12.73 -11.63
CA VAL A 62 4.28 -12.24 -11.36
C VAL A 62 4.19 -10.85 -11.97
N ARG A 63 3.33 -10.70 -12.99
CA ARG A 63 3.12 -9.43 -13.70
C ARG A 63 1.78 -8.85 -13.31
N ASP A 64 1.57 -7.60 -13.71
CA ASP A 64 0.27 -6.92 -13.65
C ASP A 64 -0.26 -6.81 -12.21
N VAL A 65 0.65 -6.64 -11.24
CA VAL A 65 0.28 -6.37 -9.86
C VAL A 65 -0.01 -4.89 -9.72
N GLU A 66 -1.29 -4.53 -9.78
CA GLU A 66 -1.75 -3.17 -9.54
C GLU A 66 -1.41 -2.71 -8.11
N PHE A 67 -0.94 -1.48 -7.97
CA PHE A 67 -0.68 -0.87 -6.67
C PHE A 67 -1.14 0.58 -6.63
N TYR A 68 -1.50 1.03 -5.43
CA TYR A 68 -1.86 2.40 -5.12
C TYR A 68 -1.07 2.84 -3.90
N SER A 69 -0.40 3.97 -3.99
CA SER A 69 0.41 4.53 -2.91
C SER A 69 0.21 6.04 -2.80
N MET A 70 0.87 6.67 -1.84
CA MET A 70 0.72 8.08 -1.52
C MET A 70 2.09 8.75 -1.55
N CYS A 71 2.27 9.78 -2.38
CA CYS A 71 3.53 10.50 -2.46
C CYS A 71 3.79 11.24 -1.15
N GLU A 72 4.96 11.01 -0.54
CA GLU A 72 5.29 11.63 0.75
C GLU A 72 5.47 13.15 0.68
N HIS A 73 5.78 13.71 -0.49
CA HIS A 73 6.01 15.14 -0.65
C HIS A 73 4.71 15.96 -0.72
N HIS A 74 3.66 15.39 -1.32
CA HIS A 74 2.44 16.13 -1.64
C HIS A 74 1.17 15.53 -1.03
N LEU A 75 1.27 14.32 -0.45
CA LEU A 75 0.12 13.54 0.01
C LEU A 75 -0.93 13.36 -1.11
N LEU A 76 -0.45 13.20 -2.34
CA LEU A 76 -1.26 12.88 -3.51
C LEU A 76 -0.98 11.44 -3.97
N PRO A 77 -2.00 10.74 -4.48
CA PRO A 77 -1.84 9.35 -4.88
C PRO A 77 -0.93 9.24 -6.10
N PHE A 78 -0.12 8.19 -6.10
CA PHE A 78 0.48 7.65 -7.31
C PHE A 78 0.18 6.16 -7.37
N PHE A 79 -0.04 5.64 -8.57
CA PHE A 79 -0.48 4.27 -8.78
C PHE A 79 0.09 3.76 -10.10
N GLY A 80 0.11 2.45 -10.25
CA GLY A 80 0.65 1.81 -11.43
C GLY A 80 0.67 0.31 -11.28
N VAL A 81 1.62 -0.31 -11.99
CA VAL A 81 1.76 -1.76 -12.08
C VAL A 81 3.17 -2.15 -11.65
N ALA A 82 3.27 -3.16 -10.79
CA ALA A 82 4.52 -3.81 -10.44
C ALA A 82 4.66 -5.15 -11.18
N HIS A 83 5.86 -5.41 -11.67
CA HIS A 83 6.27 -6.70 -12.21
C HIS A 83 7.39 -7.25 -11.34
N ILE A 84 7.18 -8.42 -10.76
CA ILE A 84 8.10 -9.04 -9.82
C ILE A 84 8.66 -10.30 -10.45
N GLY A 85 9.99 -10.38 -10.53
CA GLY A 85 10.71 -11.55 -10.99
C GLY A 85 11.70 -12.00 -9.93
N TYR A 86 11.76 -13.30 -9.64
CA TYR A 86 12.80 -13.87 -8.80
C TYR A 86 13.18 -15.27 -9.27
N ILE A 87 14.41 -15.69 -8.96
CA ILE A 87 14.90 -17.04 -9.21
C ILE A 87 14.88 -17.77 -7.85
N PRO A 88 14.00 -18.77 -7.66
CA PRO A 88 13.94 -19.53 -6.42
C PRO A 88 15.26 -20.23 -6.11
N ASN A 89 15.63 -20.29 -4.82
CA ASN A 89 16.71 -21.13 -4.34
C ASN A 89 16.15 -22.08 -3.26
N LYS A 90 15.73 -23.27 -3.69
CA LYS A 90 15.08 -24.32 -2.87
C LYS A 90 13.73 -23.95 -2.26
N LYS A 91 13.42 -22.67 -2.11
CA LYS A 91 12.16 -22.16 -1.57
C LYS A 91 11.41 -21.32 -2.59
N LEU A 92 10.14 -21.64 -2.77
CA LEU A 92 9.17 -20.91 -3.56
C LEU A 92 8.22 -20.15 -2.61
N LEU A 93 8.03 -18.86 -2.87
CA LEU A 93 7.01 -18.08 -2.19
C LEU A 93 5.65 -18.30 -2.87
N GLY A 94 4.60 -18.53 -2.08
CA GLY A 94 3.25 -18.62 -2.62
C GLY A 94 2.89 -17.38 -3.44
N ILE A 95 2.45 -17.59 -4.70
CA ILE A 95 2.23 -16.51 -5.69
C ILE A 95 1.32 -15.40 -5.14
N SER A 96 0.29 -15.77 -4.36
CA SER A 96 -0.65 -14.82 -3.75
C SER A 96 -0.03 -13.91 -2.69
N LYS A 97 1.20 -14.16 -2.24
CA LYS A 97 1.92 -13.34 -1.26
C LYS A 97 2.62 -12.15 -1.89
N ILE A 98 3.03 -12.26 -3.14
CA ILE A 98 3.73 -11.18 -3.84
C ILE A 98 2.87 -9.91 -3.91
N PRO A 99 1.59 -9.94 -4.38
CA PRO A 99 0.72 -8.76 -4.35
C PRO A 99 0.48 -8.21 -2.94
N ARG A 100 0.47 -9.07 -1.91
CA ARG A 100 0.28 -8.63 -0.53
C ARG A 100 1.50 -7.91 0.03
N ILE A 101 2.71 -8.30 -0.38
CA ILE A 101 3.95 -7.59 -0.04
C ILE A 101 3.97 -6.22 -0.74
N VAL A 102 3.58 -6.18 -2.02
CA VAL A 102 3.42 -4.92 -2.76
C VAL A 102 2.44 -3.99 -2.05
N ASP A 103 1.23 -4.46 -1.71
CA ASP A 103 0.24 -3.65 -0.98
C ASP A 103 0.75 -3.21 0.40
N MET A 104 1.44 -4.08 1.15
CA MET A 104 2.01 -3.73 2.45
C MET A 104 2.95 -2.52 2.40
N PHE A 105 3.79 -2.43 1.36
CA PHE A 105 4.69 -1.29 1.20
C PHE A 105 4.03 -0.10 0.50
N ALA A 106 3.11 -0.35 -0.44
CA ALA A 106 2.38 0.70 -1.15
C ALA A 106 1.42 1.47 -0.22
N ARG A 107 0.86 0.83 0.81
CA ARG A 107 -0.01 1.46 1.83
C ARG A 107 0.78 2.24 2.89
N ARG A 108 1.62 3.15 2.42
CA ARG A 108 2.50 4.05 3.19
C ARG A 108 2.67 5.36 2.40
N LEU A 109 3.25 6.36 3.05
CA LEU A 109 3.85 7.49 2.34
C LEU A 109 5.17 7.03 1.71
N GLN A 110 5.34 7.30 0.41
CA GLN A 110 6.39 6.69 -0.38
C GLN A 110 6.99 7.63 -1.44
N LEU A 111 8.19 7.23 -1.88
CA LEU A 111 8.76 7.51 -3.19
C LEU A 111 8.76 6.21 -4.01
N GLN A 112 8.59 6.30 -5.32
CA GLN A 112 8.50 5.12 -6.18
C GLN A 112 9.80 4.29 -6.12
N GLU A 113 10.95 4.96 -6.05
CA GLU A 113 12.27 4.36 -5.93
C GLU A 113 12.39 3.55 -4.64
N ARG A 114 11.95 4.12 -3.52
CA ARG A 114 11.97 3.46 -2.21
C ARG A 114 10.99 2.30 -2.15
N LEU A 115 9.78 2.49 -2.67
CA LEU A 115 8.77 1.43 -2.75
C LEU A 115 9.32 0.22 -3.50
N THR A 116 9.98 0.44 -4.64
CA THR A 116 10.59 -0.61 -5.46
C THR A 116 11.68 -1.36 -4.67
N GLN A 117 12.59 -0.63 -4.01
CA GLN A 117 13.66 -1.22 -3.20
C GLN A 117 13.15 -2.01 -1.98
N GLN A 118 12.02 -1.60 -1.38
CA GLN A 118 11.46 -2.30 -0.23
C GLN A 118 10.73 -3.59 -0.62
N ILE A 119 10.19 -3.66 -1.83
CA ILE A 119 9.52 -4.85 -2.36
C ILE A 119 10.54 -5.94 -2.75
N ALA A 120 11.68 -5.54 -3.30
CA ALA A 120 12.76 -6.44 -3.76
C ALA A 120 13.56 -7.04 -2.60
#